data_AF-A0A5R9J5E4-F1
#
_entry.id   AF-A0A5R9J5E4-F1
#
_cell.length_a   1.000
_cell.length_b   1.000
_cell.length_c   1.000
_cell.angle_alpha   90.00
_cell.angle_beta   90.00
_cell.angle_gamma   90.00
#
_symmetry.space_group_name_H-M   'P 1'
#
loop_
_entity.id
_entity.type
_entity.pdbx_description
1 polymer ?
#
loop_
_entity_poly.entity_id
_entity_poly.type
_entity_poly.pdbx_seq_one_letter_code
_entity_poly.pdbx_strand_id
1 'polypeptide(L)'
;MTGMQGGTSDQRRGKLAWTGFLVMAFVVLGLCGLFSTYAAQLPYQRALYAEARLDAARHAPDTAARLARLRDALGEDGAGAFDGSGDLDRQIDHAHDVLMQHFRQQGEDIALRLRIVLVVFTAAAALFGIMVVSVLR
;
A
#
# COMPACT_ATOMS: atom_id res chain seq x y z
N MET A 1 -10.61 -51.48 -39.94
CA MET A 1 -10.08 -50.11 -40.09
C MET A 1 -11.04 -49.15 -39.40
N THR A 2 -11.00 -49.08 -38.07
CA THR A 2 -11.89 -48.19 -37.30
C THR A 2 -11.26 -47.99 -35.93
N GLY A 3 -10.62 -46.85 -35.72
CA GLY A 3 -9.95 -46.57 -34.45
C GLY A 3 -8.84 -45.53 -34.56
N MET A 4 -9.15 -44.33 -35.08
CA MET A 4 -8.22 -43.19 -35.01
C MET A 4 -8.97 -41.84 -35.14
N GLN A 5 -10.01 -41.60 -34.34
CA GLN A 5 -10.72 -40.31 -34.36
C GLN A 5 -11.08 -39.71 -32.97
N GLY A 6 -10.61 -40.30 -31.87
CA GLY A 6 -10.94 -39.83 -30.51
C GLY A 6 -10.00 -38.77 -29.91
N GLY A 7 -8.85 -38.47 -30.52
CA GLY A 7 -7.78 -37.70 -29.85
C GLY A 7 -7.93 -36.18 -29.88
N THR A 8 -8.77 -35.60 -30.74
CA THR A 8 -8.77 -34.15 -31.00
C THR A 8 -9.70 -33.34 -30.09
N SER A 9 -10.75 -33.95 -29.55
CA SER A 9 -11.73 -33.29 -28.68
C SER A 9 -11.18 -33.02 -27.27
N ASP A 10 -10.45 -33.98 -26.68
CA ASP A 10 -9.86 -33.81 -25.34
C ASP A 10 -8.68 -32.83 -25.35
N GLN A 11 -7.89 -32.84 -26.43
CA GLN A 11 -6.76 -31.91 -26.58
C GLN A 11 -7.22 -30.44 -26.71
N ARG A 12 -8.40 -30.19 -27.29
CA ARG A 12 -8.99 -28.83 -27.39
C ARG A 12 -9.53 -28.35 -26.04
N ARG A 13 -10.18 -29.22 -25.26
CA ARG A 13 -10.69 -28.88 -23.92
C ARG A 13 -9.56 -28.53 -22.95
N GLY A 14 -8.46 -29.29 -22.96
CA GLY A 14 -7.28 -29.00 -22.15
C GLY A 14 -6.64 -27.65 -22.50
N LYS A 15 -6.50 -27.34 -23.80
CA LYS A 15 -5.99 -26.03 -24.25
C LYS A 15 -6.89 -24.88 -23.83
N LEU A 16 -8.22 -25.02 -23.91
CA LEU A 16 -9.15 -23.96 -23.55
C LEU A 16 -9.13 -23.64 -22.05
N ALA A 17 -9.09 -24.69 -21.21
CA ALA A 17 -8.97 -24.53 -19.75
C ALA A 17 -7.65 -23.86 -19.35
N TRP A 18 -6.55 -24.21 -20.02
CA TRP A 18 -5.23 -23.64 -19.76
C TRP A 18 -5.14 -22.16 -20.13
N THR A 19 -5.69 -21.79 -21.30
CA THR A 19 -5.75 -20.37 -21.71
C THR A 19 -6.63 -19.56 -20.76
N GLY A 20 -7.78 -20.10 -20.33
CA GLY A 20 -8.65 -19.43 -19.35
C GLY A 20 -7.96 -19.19 -18.01
N PHE A 21 -7.20 -20.17 -17.52
CA PHE A 21 -6.40 -20.03 -16.31
C PHE A 21 -5.35 -18.92 -16.42
N LEU A 22 -4.58 -18.90 -17.52
CA LEU A 22 -3.57 -17.85 -17.74
C LEU A 22 -4.16 -16.45 -17.80
N VAL A 23 -5.30 -16.31 -18.47
CA VAL A 23 -6.01 -15.03 -18.55
C VAL A 23 -6.44 -14.59 -17.16
N MET A 24 -6.99 -15.48 -16.34
CA MET A 24 -7.38 -15.13 -14.97
C MET A 24 -6.18 -14.81 -14.07
N ALA A 25 -5.09 -15.57 -14.17
CA ALA A 25 -3.87 -15.28 -13.43
C ALA A 25 -3.32 -13.88 -13.79
N PHE A 26 -3.32 -13.54 -15.09
CA PHE A 26 -2.91 -12.22 -15.57
C PHE A 26 -3.83 -11.11 -15.07
N VAL A 27 -5.15 -11.32 -15.10
CA VAL A 27 -6.14 -10.35 -14.59
C VAL A 27 -5.95 -10.11 -13.10
N VAL A 28 -5.78 -11.16 -12.29
CA VAL A 28 -5.57 -11.04 -10.84
C VAL A 28 -4.26 -10.33 -10.53
N LEU A 29 -3.16 -10.66 -11.22
CA LEU A 29 -1.89 -9.95 -11.04
C LEU A 29 -1.98 -8.48 -11.48
N GLY A 30 -2.65 -8.20 -12.60
CA GLY A 30 -2.87 -6.86 -13.11
C GLY A 30 -3.68 -6.00 -12.15
N LEU A 31 -4.77 -6.54 -11.60
CA LEU A 31 -5.58 -5.90 -10.55
C LEU A 31 -4.74 -5.65 -9.29
N CYS A 32 -3.93 -6.62 -8.86
CA CYS A 32 -3.08 -6.47 -7.68
C CYS A 32 -2.03 -5.35 -7.87
N GLY A 33 -1.40 -5.27 -9.05
CA GLY A 33 -0.50 -4.18 -9.42
C GLY A 33 -1.19 -2.81 -9.48
N LEU A 34 -2.43 -2.77 -9.98
CA LEU A 34 -3.23 -1.56 -10.00
C LEU A 34 -3.53 -1.07 -8.57
N PHE A 35 -4.01 -1.95 -7.68
CA PHE A 35 -4.26 -1.61 -6.28
C PHE A 35 -2.99 -1.20 -5.53
N SER A 36 -1.85 -1.85 -5.81
CA SER A 36 -0.55 -1.48 -5.26
C SER A 36 -0.20 -0.02 -5.57
N THR A 37 -0.48 0.44 -6.80
CA THR A 37 -0.18 1.81 -7.22
C THR A 37 -0.97 2.84 -6.41
N TYR A 38 -2.24 2.57 -6.12
CA TYR A 38 -3.07 3.47 -5.31
C TYR A 38 -2.75 3.39 -3.81
N ALA A 39 -2.48 2.18 -3.30
CA ALA A 39 -2.12 1.98 -1.90
C ALA A 39 -0.83 2.71 -1.51
N ALA A 40 0.13 2.80 -2.43
CA ALA A 40 1.37 3.55 -2.22
C ALA A 40 1.16 5.07 -2.14
N GLN A 41 0.12 5.62 -2.79
CA GLN A 41 -0.14 7.07 -2.81
C GLN A 41 -0.91 7.59 -1.58
N LEU A 42 -1.69 6.72 -0.94
CA LEU A 42 -2.47 7.06 0.26
C LEU A 42 -1.64 7.65 1.42
N PRO A 43 -0.51 7.06 1.86
CA PRO A 43 0.28 7.63 2.94
C PRO A 43 0.89 8.99 2.54
N TYR A 44 1.30 9.14 1.28
CA TYR A 44 1.85 10.40 0.77
C TYR A 44 0.81 11.53 0.78
N GLN A 45 -0.42 11.24 0.35
CA GLN A 45 -1.52 12.21 0.43
C GLN A 45 -1.82 12.61 1.88
N ARG A 46 -1.82 11.66 2.82
CA ARG A 46 -2.01 11.95 4.25
C ARG A 46 -0.90 12.84 4.80
N ALA A 47 0.35 12.59 4.44
CA ALA A 47 1.49 13.41 4.84
C ALA A 47 1.34 14.86 4.31
N LEU A 48 0.98 15.03 3.03
CA LEU A 48 0.73 16.36 2.45
C LEU A 48 -0.41 17.11 3.15
N TYR A 49 -1.50 16.42 3.50
CA TYR A 49 -2.59 17.05 4.24
C TYR A 49 -2.18 17.45 5.66
N ALA A 50 -1.35 16.66 6.33
CA ALA A 50 -0.83 16.98 7.65
C ALA A 50 0.13 18.19 7.58
N GLU A 51 1.02 18.23 6.59
CA GLU A 51 1.94 19.34 6.34
C GLU A 51 1.17 20.64 6.04
N ALA A 52 0.16 20.59 5.18
CA ALA A 52 -0.68 21.76 4.87
C ALA A 52 -1.43 22.29 6.10
N ARG A 53 -1.87 21.41 7.01
CA ARG A 53 -2.49 21.81 8.28
C ARG A 53 -1.49 22.45 9.24
N LEU A 54 -0.27 21.91 9.30
CA LEU A 54 0.81 22.45 10.13
C LEU A 54 1.22 23.85 9.65
N ASP A 55 1.32 24.03 8.33
CA ASP A 55 1.65 25.32 7.71
C ASP A 55 0.54 26.35 7.94
N ALA A 56 -0.73 25.94 7.81
CA ALA A 56 -1.88 26.78 8.15
C ALA A 56 -1.92 27.16 9.65
N ALA A 57 -1.45 26.27 10.52
CA ALA A 57 -1.30 26.57 11.94
C ALA A 57 -0.18 27.58 12.18
N ARG A 58 0.99 27.43 11.53
CA ARG A 58 2.14 28.35 11.65
C ARG A 58 1.79 29.81 11.34
N HIS A 59 0.90 30.02 10.37
CA HIS A 59 0.47 31.34 9.91
C HIS A 59 -0.71 31.94 10.71
N ALA A 60 -1.19 31.31 11.77
CA ALA A 60 -2.29 31.88 12.56
C ALA A 60 -1.84 33.17 13.30
N PRO A 61 -2.69 34.21 13.37
CA PRO A 61 -2.28 35.54 13.86
C PRO A 61 -2.01 35.61 15.37
N ASP A 62 -2.61 34.71 16.15
CA ASP A 62 -2.51 34.70 17.61
C ASP A 62 -1.80 33.44 18.11
N THR A 63 -0.93 33.57 19.11
CA THR A 63 -0.13 32.49 19.69
C THR A 63 -1.01 31.42 20.34
N ALA A 64 -2.08 31.83 21.02
CA ALA A 64 -3.03 30.92 21.63
C ALA A 64 -3.82 30.13 20.57
N ALA A 65 -4.25 30.81 19.50
CA ALA A 65 -4.91 30.16 18.36
C ALA A 65 -3.97 29.23 17.59
N ARG A 66 -2.68 29.58 17.51
CA ARG A 66 -1.62 28.75 16.92
C ARG A 66 -1.50 27.42 17.67
N LEU A 67 -1.34 27.47 18.99
CA LEU A 67 -1.24 26.29 19.85
C LEU A 67 -2.49 25.41 19.81
N ALA A 68 -3.68 26.02 19.81
CA ALA A 68 -4.94 25.26 19.71
C ALA A 68 -5.05 24.50 18.37
N ARG A 69 -4.69 25.14 17.25
CA ARG A 69 -4.68 24.49 15.93
C ARG A 69 -3.58 23.44 15.79
N LEU A 70 -2.42 23.67 16.39
CA LEU A 70 -1.34 22.68 16.45
C LEU A 70 -1.78 21.45 17.24
N ARG A 71 -2.41 21.60 18.41
CA ARG A 71 -2.96 20.46 19.17
C ARG A 71 -4.02 19.69 18.39
N ASP A 72 -4.92 20.38 17.69
CA ASP A 72 -5.93 19.73 16.86
C ASP A 72 -5.33 18.99 15.65
N ALA A 73 -4.31 19.58 15.02
CA ALA A 73 -3.63 18.98 13.86
C ALA A 73 -2.76 17.78 14.23
N LEU A 74 -2.09 17.81 15.39
CA LEU A 74 -1.26 16.69 15.86
C LEU A 74 -2.05 15.61 16.63
N GLY A 75 -3.26 15.91 17.11
CA GLY A 75 -4.07 14.96 17.86
C GLY A 75 -3.40 14.50 19.17
N GLU A 76 -3.74 13.29 19.62
CA GLU A 76 -3.18 12.70 20.85
C GLU A 76 -1.67 12.46 20.76
N ASP A 77 -1.14 12.21 19.56
CA ASP A 77 0.29 11.90 19.34
C ASP A 77 1.20 13.13 19.57
N GLY A 78 0.68 14.35 19.42
CA GLY A 78 1.45 15.58 19.66
C GLY A 78 1.26 16.20 21.03
N ALA A 79 0.39 15.65 21.89
CA ALA A 79 0.06 16.26 23.17
C ALA A 79 1.30 16.43 24.06
N GLY A 80 2.25 15.49 24.01
CA GLY A 80 3.50 15.56 24.78
C GLY A 80 4.61 16.41 24.14
N ALA A 81 4.46 16.87 22.90
CA ALA A 81 5.47 17.67 22.22
C ALA A 81 5.52 19.13 22.73
N PHE A 82 4.47 19.58 23.43
CA PHE A 82 4.27 20.98 23.83
C PHE A 82 4.32 21.23 25.35
N ASP A 83 4.88 20.31 26.13
CA ASP A 83 4.90 20.39 27.61
C ASP A 83 5.89 21.42 28.19
N GLY A 84 6.53 22.25 27.36
CA GLY A 84 7.64 23.13 27.77
C GLY A 84 7.43 24.63 27.48
N SER A 85 7.92 25.48 28.38
CA SER A 85 8.03 26.94 28.24
C SER A 85 9.18 27.36 27.30
N GLY A 86 9.23 26.76 26.11
CA GLY A 86 10.27 26.99 25.11
C GLY A 86 9.80 27.88 23.96
N ASP A 87 10.76 28.29 23.13
CA ASP A 87 10.54 28.99 21.87
C ASP A 87 9.58 28.18 20.96
N LEU A 88 8.40 28.76 20.69
CA LEU A 88 7.31 28.10 19.97
C LEU A 88 7.74 27.66 18.57
N ASP A 89 8.57 28.46 17.89
CA ASP A 89 9.02 28.12 16.55
C ASP A 89 9.89 26.86 16.56
N ARG A 90 10.76 26.70 17.57
CA ARG A 90 11.53 25.46 17.74
C ARG A 90 10.67 24.26 18.06
N GLN A 91 9.59 24.44 18.82
CA GLN A 91 8.64 23.36 19.11
C GLN A 91 7.89 22.91 17.85
N ILE A 92 7.50 23.86 16.99
CA ILE A 92 6.87 23.58 15.70
C ILE A 92 7.83 22.84 14.78
N ASP A 93 9.07 23.30 14.65
CA ASP A 93 10.08 22.63 13.81
C ASP A 93 10.39 21.22 14.34
N HIS A 94 10.48 21.03 15.65
CA HIS A 94 10.65 19.70 16.25
C HIS A 94 9.43 18.79 16.01
N ALA A 95 8.22 19.31 16.19
CA ALA A 95 6.99 18.58 15.91
C ALA A 95 6.92 18.15 14.43
N HIS A 96 7.33 19.02 13.51
CA HIS A 96 7.44 18.69 12.09
C HIS A 96 8.42 17.54 11.82
N ASP A 97 9.61 17.58 12.42
CA ASP A 97 10.61 16.52 12.25
C ASP A 97 10.13 15.16 12.78
N VAL A 98 9.49 15.15 13.96
CA VAL A 98 8.92 13.93 14.56
C VAL A 98 7.81 13.35 13.68
N LEU A 99 6.94 14.20 13.13
CA LEU A 99 5.88 13.80 12.21
C LEU A 99 6.45 13.17 10.93
N MET A 100 7.46 13.82 10.35
CA MET A 100 8.10 13.35 9.12
C MET A 100 8.84 12.03 9.33
N GLN A 101 9.46 11.84 10.50
CA GLN A 101 10.08 10.59 10.88
C GLN A 101 9.05 9.45 11.03
N HIS A 102 7.91 9.72 11.68
CA HIS A 102 6.81 8.75 11.78
C HIS A 102 6.27 8.36 10.40
N PHE A 103 6.09 9.32 9.49
CA PHE A 103 5.60 9.01 8.15
C PHE A 103 6.59 8.17 7.34
N ARG A 104 7.91 8.41 7.48
CA ARG A 104 8.92 7.57 6.84
C ARG A 104 8.86 6.13 7.35
N GLN A 105 8.80 5.95 8.67
CA GLN A 105 8.70 4.61 9.27
C GLN A 105 7.42 3.88 8.83
N GLN A 106 6.27 4.54 8.86
CA GLN A 106 5.01 3.97 8.37
C GLN A 106 5.07 3.63 6.87
N GLY A 107 5.73 4.47 6.07
CA GLY A 107 5.92 4.23 4.64
C GLY A 107 6.74 2.97 4.37
N GLU A 108 7.84 2.76 5.10
CA GLU A 108 8.68 1.57 4.99
C GLU A 108 7.93 0.30 5.41
N ASP A 109 7.19 0.34 6.51
CA ASP A 109 6.39 -0.79 6.99
C ASP A 109 5.30 -1.20 5.99
N ILE A 110 4.61 -0.21 5.42
CA ILE A 110 3.58 -0.47 4.40
C ILE A 110 4.23 -1.06 3.15
N ALA A 111 5.34 -0.49 2.68
CA ALA A 111 6.06 -0.99 1.51
C ALA A 111 6.53 -2.44 1.71
N LEU A 112 7.02 -2.77 2.90
CA LEU A 112 7.45 -4.12 3.26
C LEU A 112 6.27 -5.09 3.26
N ARG A 113 5.14 -4.74 3.91
CA ARG A 113 3.91 -5.55 3.87
C ARG A 113 3.45 -5.78 2.44
N LEU A 114 3.50 -4.75 1.59
CA LEU A 114 3.07 -4.84 0.20
C LEU A 114 3.96 -5.78 -0.61
N ARG A 115 5.29 -5.71 -0.40
CA ARG A 115 6.25 -6.66 -0.98
C ARG A 115 5.98 -8.09 -0.52
N ILE A 116 5.73 -8.32 0.76
CA ILE A 116 5.41 -9.66 1.28
C ILE A 116 4.15 -10.20 0.62
N VAL A 117 3.07 -9.43 0.55
CA VAL A 117 1.83 -9.85 -0.10
C VAL A 117 2.08 -10.22 -1.55
N LEU A 118 2.84 -9.40 -2.30
CA LEU A 118 3.19 -9.69 -3.69
C LEU A 118 4.00 -10.98 -3.84
N VAL A 119 4.98 -11.21 -2.96
CA VAL A 119 5.78 -12.46 -2.94
C VAL A 119 4.89 -13.67 -2.66
N VAL A 120 4.00 -13.60 -1.67
CA VAL A 120 3.08 -14.68 -1.30
C VAL A 120 2.13 -15.01 -2.45
N PHE A 121 1.53 -14.01 -3.08
CA PHE A 121 0.65 -14.21 -4.24
C PHE A 121 1.40 -14.82 -5.44
N THR A 122 2.63 -14.37 -5.68
CA THR A 122 3.48 -14.92 -6.75
C THR A 122 3.85 -16.38 -6.49
N ALA A 123 4.22 -16.70 -5.25
CA ALA A 123 4.52 -18.08 -4.84
C ALA A 123 3.29 -18.99 -4.95
N ALA A 124 2.12 -18.52 -4.49
CA ALA A 124 0.86 -19.25 -4.61
C ALA A 124 0.48 -19.50 -6.07
N ALA A 125 0.64 -18.51 -6.95
CA ALA A 125 0.39 -18.66 -8.39
C ALA A 125 1.36 -19.67 -9.04
N ALA A 126 2.64 -19.63 -8.67
CA ALA A 126 3.65 -20.58 -9.16
C ALA A 126 3.35 -22.01 -8.70
N LEU A 127 3.04 -22.21 -7.42
CA LEU A 127 2.67 -23.51 -6.86
C LEU A 127 1.40 -24.06 -7.53
N PHE A 128 0.39 -23.21 -7.74
CA PHE A 128 -0.82 -23.60 -8.43
C PHE A 128 -0.53 -24.04 -9.88
N GLY A 129 0.33 -23.30 -10.59
CA GLY A 129 0.77 -23.68 -11.93
C GLY A 129 1.47 -25.05 -11.96
N ILE A 130 2.37 -25.32 -11.01
CA ILE A 130 3.06 -26.62 -10.89
C ILE A 130 2.06 -27.74 -10.59
N MET A 131 1.13 -27.53 -9.66
CA MET A 131 0.12 -28.51 -9.29
C MET A 131 -0.75 -28.90 -10.49
N VAL A 132 -1.23 -27.91 -11.26
CA VAL A 132 -2.02 -28.13 -12.47
C VAL A 132 -1.24 -28.94 -13.51
N VAL A 133 0.03 -28.61 -13.74
CA VAL A 133 0.88 -29.37 -14.67
C VAL A 133 1.09 -30.81 -14.20
N SER A 134 1.22 -31.04 -12.89
CA SER A 134 1.38 -32.40 -12.35
C SER A 134 0.12 -33.26 -12.49
N VAL A 135 -1.06 -32.67 -12.33
CA VAL A 135 -2.35 -33.38 -12.48
C VAL A 135 -2.63 -33.72 -13.94
N LEU A 136 -2.14 -32.89 -14.87
CA LEU A 136 -2.35 -33.09 -16.31
C LEU A 136 -1.38 -34.10 -16.94
N ARG A 137 -0.38 -34.58 -16.19
CA ARG A 137 0.70 -35.44 -16.67
C ARG A 137 0.49 -36.89 -16.25
#